data_AF-A0A3P3TUI0-F1
#
_entry.id   AF-A0A3P3TUI0-F1
#
_cell.length_a   1.000
_cell.length_b   1.000
_cell.length_c   1.000
_cell.angle_alpha   90.00
_cell.angle_beta   90.00
_cell.angle_gamma   90.00
#
_symmetry.space_group_name_H-M   'P 1'
#
loop_
_entity.id
_entity.type
_entity.pdbx_description
1 polymer ?
#
loop_
_entity_poly.entity_id
_entity_poly.type
_entity_poly.pdbx_seq_one_letter_code
_entity_poly.pdbx_strand_id
1 'polypeptide(L)'
;MSSQPRRNNVLSENAKKLITQLPAIALNIFKNKTAQFADSSRMREEALTLDWNESAARTVIAEIEDMLRRGVTTRPAEEPFWSPEDVDLAEEIAAETNRAGISNIARTAAYLNCYEAYPELHWAFLAHMVSRNAGWNMTDLSGSRMADIIDAEEIRLTYRFLERNNALIFQDAYPQLLLYMKSRERGASHFHLLPYFHVSQFMRPFWERFWIDRGSALLTVGLIINEQNYIEKRVVRHPYFQKYVTGKTKFHLFSLAGLNQVVFPLLEREERGKAGEPTQSGAEAGAAALGGAGANTSAAEGGAEVCDDGGEGAPEAGYPGGSDSAEGAALPGRASARSGAAEAQGAAPGPAAGWEVRRLAGRVVSDFGSLPARIALGKSLYAMLMGYRAVRSGAERFAASVPHSGSRADYWPGLFTANKEEALTAGRQASELLQGETLPAGERLYSPNLLSAWGDTPYEPISREDWLKDHRALDGISAPKRPFLCDISREHRNGILETALLHDALGDS
;
A
#
# COMPACT_ATOMS: atom_id res chain seq x y z
N MET A 1 46.76 51.72 1.80
CA MET A 1 46.80 50.29 2.19
C MET A 1 45.56 50.00 3.00
N SER A 2 44.63 49.19 2.48
CA SER A 2 43.71 48.38 3.29
C SER A 2 43.10 47.33 2.36
N SER A 3 43.49 46.08 2.59
CA SER A 3 43.15 44.89 1.81
C SER A 3 41.93 44.20 2.42
N GLN A 4 40.87 44.04 1.64
CA GLN A 4 39.79 43.08 1.92
C GLN A 4 40.16 41.71 1.34
N PRO A 5 40.06 40.61 2.12
CA PRO A 5 39.95 39.29 1.54
C PRO A 5 38.65 38.57 1.98
N ARG A 6 38.32 37.48 1.25
CA ARG A 6 37.43 36.35 1.65
C ARG A 6 35.92 36.43 1.35
N ARG A 7 35.53 36.46 0.07
CA ARG A 7 34.24 35.85 -0.36
C ARG A 7 34.37 34.88 -1.55
N ASN A 8 35.33 35.09 -2.46
CA ASN A 8 35.46 34.27 -3.67
C ASN A 8 36.13 32.89 -3.46
N ASN A 9 36.89 32.68 -2.37
CA ASN A 9 37.59 31.40 -2.15
C ASN A 9 36.69 30.28 -1.59
N VAL A 10 35.62 30.60 -0.87
CA VAL A 10 34.76 29.60 -0.22
C VAL A 10 33.86 28.88 -1.23
N LEU A 11 33.34 29.61 -2.23
CA LEU A 11 32.56 29.04 -3.34
C LEU A 11 33.42 28.11 -4.24
N SER A 12 34.70 28.45 -4.42
CA SER A 12 35.69 27.66 -5.18
C SER A 12 36.07 26.36 -4.47
N GLU A 13 36.28 26.41 -3.15
CA GLU A 13 36.59 25.23 -2.32
C GLU A 13 35.42 24.24 -2.26
N ASN A 14 34.18 24.73 -2.08
CA ASN A 14 32.99 23.88 -2.07
C ASN A 14 32.74 23.23 -3.44
N ALA A 15 32.95 23.96 -4.55
CA ALA A 15 32.85 23.39 -5.89
C ALA A 15 33.92 22.33 -6.16
N LYS A 16 35.16 22.54 -5.69
CA LYS A 16 36.24 21.56 -5.80
C LYS A 16 35.99 20.31 -4.96
N LYS A 17 35.48 20.45 -3.73
CA LYS A 17 35.05 19.32 -2.89
C LYS A 17 33.92 18.52 -3.54
N LEU A 18 32.97 19.19 -4.19
CA LEU A 18 31.90 18.51 -4.89
C LEU A 18 32.45 17.69 -6.06
N ILE A 19 33.37 18.25 -6.86
CA ILE A 19 34.00 17.57 -8.01
C ILE A 19 34.85 16.37 -7.57
N THR A 20 35.59 16.47 -6.45
CA THR A 20 36.39 15.35 -5.95
C THR A 20 35.54 14.24 -5.34
N GLN A 21 34.31 14.54 -4.92
CA GLN A 21 33.35 13.56 -4.39
C GLN A 21 32.45 12.94 -5.47
N LEU A 22 32.34 13.55 -6.68
CA LEU A 22 31.52 13.03 -7.79
C LEU A 22 31.74 11.54 -8.11
N PRO A 23 32.97 11.00 -8.16
CA PRO A 23 33.17 9.58 -8.45
C PRO A 23 32.61 8.67 -7.36
N ALA A 24 32.77 9.05 -6.08
CA ALA A 24 32.22 8.30 -4.95
C ALA A 24 30.69 8.37 -4.91
N ILE A 25 30.12 9.54 -5.19
CA ILE A 25 28.67 9.75 -5.32
C ILE A 25 28.11 8.88 -6.46
N ALA A 26 28.75 8.91 -7.64
CA ALA A 26 28.34 8.10 -8.79
C ALA A 26 28.44 6.60 -8.51
N LEU A 27 29.51 6.16 -7.82
CA LEU A 27 29.67 4.76 -7.40
C LEU A 27 28.58 4.32 -6.42
N ASN A 28 28.21 5.18 -5.45
CA ASN A 28 27.14 4.88 -4.50
C ASN A 28 25.76 4.84 -5.18
N ILE A 29 25.48 5.75 -6.11
CA ILE A 29 24.25 5.71 -6.93
C ILE A 29 24.20 4.41 -7.75
N PHE A 30 25.31 4.01 -8.35
CA PHE A 30 25.39 2.77 -9.11
C PHE A 30 25.16 1.54 -8.22
N LYS A 31 25.84 1.46 -7.06
CA LYS A 31 25.63 0.40 -6.05
C LYS A 31 24.19 0.32 -5.56
N ASN A 32 23.54 1.47 -5.33
CA ASN A 32 22.14 1.51 -4.91
C ASN A 32 21.21 0.99 -6.00
N LYS A 33 21.46 1.35 -7.26
CA LYS A 33 20.68 0.85 -8.40
C LYS A 33 20.88 -0.65 -8.65
N THR A 34 22.10 -1.17 -8.53
CA THR A 34 22.34 -2.62 -8.69
C THR A 34 21.68 -3.42 -7.58
N ALA A 35 21.73 -2.95 -6.34
CA ALA A 35 21.04 -3.58 -5.22
C ALA A 35 19.51 -3.52 -5.38
N GLN A 36 18.94 -2.36 -5.75
CA GLN A 36 17.50 -2.25 -6.04
C GLN A 36 17.05 -3.23 -7.14
N PHE A 37 17.87 -3.41 -8.18
CA PHE A 37 17.59 -4.37 -9.24
C PHE A 37 17.60 -5.80 -8.72
N ALA A 38 18.59 -6.16 -7.90
CA ALA A 38 18.71 -7.49 -7.29
C ALA A 38 17.55 -7.78 -6.33
N ASP A 39 17.22 -6.85 -5.44
CA ASP A 39 16.09 -6.96 -4.49
C ASP A 39 14.75 -7.04 -5.22
N SER A 40 14.55 -6.19 -6.22
CA SER A 40 13.36 -6.29 -7.08
C SER A 40 13.33 -7.64 -7.81
N SER A 41 14.48 -8.17 -8.26
CA SER A 41 14.53 -9.48 -8.93
C SER A 41 14.08 -10.59 -8.00
N ARG A 42 14.55 -10.60 -6.75
CA ARG A 42 14.12 -11.55 -5.72
C ARG A 42 12.62 -11.48 -5.47
N MET A 43 12.06 -10.27 -5.35
CA MET A 43 10.62 -10.10 -5.17
C MET A 43 9.80 -10.60 -6.36
N ARG A 44 10.36 -10.59 -7.57
CA ARG A 44 9.71 -11.02 -8.82
C ARG A 44 9.84 -12.50 -9.13
N GLU A 45 10.63 -13.26 -8.36
CA GLU A 45 10.90 -14.69 -8.63
C GLU A 45 9.62 -15.50 -8.81
N GLU A 46 8.62 -15.25 -7.97
CA GLU A 46 7.32 -15.90 -8.08
C GLU A 46 6.20 -14.88 -8.37
N ALA A 47 5.86 -14.79 -9.65
CA ALA A 47 4.83 -13.91 -10.15
C ALA A 47 3.46 -14.61 -10.14
N LEU A 48 2.46 -13.96 -9.55
CA LEU A 48 1.09 -14.44 -9.47
C LEU A 48 0.25 -13.85 -10.61
N THR A 49 -0.74 -14.62 -11.09
CA THR A 49 -1.78 -14.11 -11.99
C THR A 49 -2.72 -13.19 -11.21
N LEU A 50 -3.19 -12.13 -11.87
CA LEU A 50 -4.23 -11.25 -11.33
C LEU A 50 -5.61 -11.61 -11.87
N ASP A 51 -5.70 -12.60 -12.77
CA ASP A 51 -6.93 -13.12 -13.38
C ASP A 51 -7.78 -12.01 -14.03
N TRP A 52 -7.10 -11.09 -14.73
CA TRP A 52 -7.77 -10.06 -15.52
C TRP A 52 -8.59 -10.69 -16.64
N ASN A 53 -9.90 -10.46 -16.63
CA ASN A 53 -10.82 -10.93 -17.66
C ASN A 53 -11.18 -9.78 -18.62
N GLU A 54 -10.57 -9.83 -19.81
CA GLU A 54 -10.77 -8.81 -20.85
C GLU A 54 -12.21 -8.76 -21.37
N SER A 55 -12.90 -9.91 -21.44
CA SER A 55 -14.31 -9.95 -21.84
C SER A 55 -15.20 -9.28 -20.81
N ALA A 56 -14.97 -9.54 -19.52
CA ALA A 56 -15.71 -8.91 -18.43
C ALA A 56 -15.49 -7.39 -18.42
N ALA A 57 -14.26 -6.93 -18.64
CA ALA A 57 -13.94 -5.50 -18.74
C ALA A 57 -14.70 -4.84 -19.89
N ARG A 58 -14.75 -5.47 -21.07
CA ARG A 58 -15.53 -4.97 -22.23
C ARG A 58 -17.03 -4.91 -21.96
N THR A 59 -17.58 -5.92 -21.27
CA THR A 59 -18.99 -5.91 -20.86
C THR A 59 -19.29 -4.73 -19.93
N VAL A 60 -18.46 -4.53 -18.90
CA VAL A 60 -18.59 -3.38 -17.98
C VAL A 60 -18.48 -2.04 -18.72
N ILE A 61 -17.53 -1.90 -19.64
CA ILE A 61 -17.40 -0.69 -20.47
C ILE A 61 -18.69 -0.44 -21.27
N ALA A 62 -19.19 -1.46 -21.97
CA ALA A 62 -20.39 -1.33 -22.79
C ALA A 62 -21.64 -0.97 -21.97
N GLU A 63 -21.78 -1.52 -20.76
CA GLU A 63 -22.87 -1.16 -19.85
C GLU A 63 -22.79 0.30 -19.41
N ILE A 64 -21.60 0.80 -19.05
CA ILE A 64 -21.42 2.21 -18.66
C ILE A 64 -21.67 3.15 -19.85
N GLU A 65 -21.20 2.79 -21.05
CA GLU A 65 -21.49 3.55 -22.27
C GLU A 65 -23.00 3.62 -22.53
N ASP A 66 -23.72 2.52 -22.35
CA ASP A 66 -25.16 2.49 -22.52
C ASP A 66 -25.89 3.34 -21.48
N MET A 67 -25.45 3.30 -20.21
CA MET A 67 -25.95 4.17 -19.15
C MET A 67 -25.75 5.65 -19.49
N LEU A 68 -24.57 6.03 -19.99
CA LEU A 68 -24.27 7.40 -20.43
C LEU A 68 -25.16 7.83 -21.60
N ARG A 69 -25.38 6.95 -22.60
CA ARG A 69 -26.30 7.21 -23.71
C ARG A 69 -27.73 7.44 -23.24
N ARG A 70 -28.23 6.59 -22.33
CA ARG A 70 -29.60 6.68 -21.78
C ARG A 70 -29.78 7.92 -20.90
N GLY A 71 -28.80 8.23 -20.05
CA GLY A 71 -28.84 9.39 -19.14
C GLY A 71 -28.93 10.74 -19.86
N VAL A 72 -28.45 10.83 -21.10
CA VAL A 72 -28.63 12.02 -21.97
C VAL A 72 -30.07 12.16 -22.48
N THR A 73 -30.85 11.07 -22.47
CA THR A 73 -32.20 11.01 -23.07
C THR A 73 -33.37 11.05 -22.07
N THR A 74 -33.12 10.91 -20.76
CA THR A 74 -34.16 10.75 -19.74
C THR A 74 -34.41 12.01 -18.89
N ARG A 75 -35.70 12.27 -18.56
CA ARG A 75 -36.17 13.22 -17.53
C ARG A 75 -35.55 12.89 -16.14
N PRO A 76 -35.53 13.83 -15.17
CA PRO A 76 -34.99 13.58 -13.83
C PRO A 76 -35.57 12.29 -13.27
N ALA A 77 -34.67 11.36 -12.89
CA ALA A 77 -35.04 10.05 -12.37
C ALA A 77 -36.01 10.23 -11.20
N GLU A 78 -37.13 9.50 -11.21
CA GLU A 78 -37.95 9.32 -10.01
C GLU A 78 -37.06 8.82 -8.88
N GLU A 79 -37.27 9.32 -7.65
CA GLU A 79 -36.48 8.87 -6.51
C GLU A 79 -36.60 7.35 -6.40
N PRO A 80 -35.48 6.62 -6.26
CA PRO A 80 -35.52 5.17 -6.17
C PRO A 80 -36.38 4.76 -4.97
N PHE A 81 -37.37 3.91 -5.24
CA PHE A 81 -38.19 3.32 -4.19
C PHE A 81 -37.38 2.25 -3.45
N TRP A 82 -37.20 2.45 -2.15
CA TRP A 82 -36.56 1.48 -1.26
C TRP A 82 -37.61 0.80 -0.40
N SER A 83 -37.55 -0.53 -0.30
CA SER A 83 -38.37 -1.26 0.67
C SER A 83 -37.94 -0.93 2.11
N PRO A 84 -38.78 -1.18 3.13
CA PRO A 84 -38.35 -1.04 4.52
C PRO A 84 -37.10 -1.86 4.85
N GLU A 85 -36.99 -3.07 4.28
CA GLU A 85 -35.84 -3.97 4.46
C GLU A 85 -34.55 -3.43 3.81
N ASP A 86 -34.69 -2.72 2.68
CA ASP A 86 -33.59 -2.01 2.02
C ASP A 86 -33.08 -0.87 2.90
N VAL A 87 -33.99 -0.09 3.46
CA VAL A 87 -33.66 1.04 4.35
C VAL A 87 -32.96 0.52 5.61
N ASP A 88 -33.48 -0.54 6.24
CA ASP A 88 -32.87 -1.13 7.44
C ASP A 88 -31.44 -1.63 7.17
N LEU A 89 -31.23 -2.33 6.04
CA LEU A 89 -29.89 -2.77 5.63
C LEU A 89 -28.97 -1.56 5.36
N ALA A 90 -29.47 -0.54 4.68
CA ALA A 90 -28.68 0.62 4.31
C ALA A 90 -28.28 1.46 5.54
N GLU A 91 -29.18 1.64 6.49
CA GLU A 91 -28.92 2.33 7.77
C GLU A 91 -27.96 1.51 8.65
N GLU A 92 -28.06 0.17 8.66
CA GLU A 92 -27.08 -0.70 9.34
C GLU A 92 -25.66 -0.45 8.77
N ILE A 93 -25.52 -0.47 7.44
CA ILE A 93 -24.24 -0.22 6.76
C ILE A 93 -23.74 1.21 7.01
N ALA A 94 -24.63 2.21 7.00
CA ALA A 94 -24.27 3.60 7.25
C ALA A 94 -23.78 3.80 8.69
N ALA A 95 -24.45 3.20 9.68
CA ALA A 95 -24.03 3.23 11.07
C ALA A 95 -22.67 2.56 11.29
N GLU A 96 -22.47 1.39 10.68
CA GLU A 96 -21.18 0.68 10.71
C GLU A 96 -20.06 1.54 10.08
N THR A 97 -20.34 2.15 8.91
CA THR A 97 -19.41 3.04 8.20
C THR A 97 -19.03 4.25 9.04
N ASN A 98 -19.99 4.90 9.71
CA ASN A 98 -19.72 6.05 10.58
C ASN A 98 -18.83 5.66 11.76
N ARG A 99 -19.13 4.53 12.40
CA ARG A 99 -18.36 4.02 13.54
C ARG A 99 -16.94 3.59 13.18
N ALA A 100 -16.76 2.95 12.02
CA ALA A 100 -15.42 2.60 11.52
C ALA A 100 -14.67 3.80 10.91
N GLY A 101 -15.40 4.87 10.56
CA GLY A 101 -14.90 6.08 9.91
C GLY A 101 -14.21 7.10 10.83
N ILE A 102 -14.31 6.93 12.15
CA ILE A 102 -13.94 7.95 13.16
C ILE A 102 -12.49 8.45 13.06
N SER A 103 -11.55 7.57 12.72
CA SER A 103 -10.12 7.90 12.66
C SER A 103 -9.42 7.06 11.59
N ASN A 104 -8.24 7.50 11.14
CA ASN A 104 -7.42 6.71 10.20
C ASN A 104 -7.12 5.31 10.75
N ILE A 105 -6.91 5.17 12.07
CA ILE A 105 -6.66 3.88 12.72
C ILE A 105 -7.85 2.94 12.53
N ALA A 106 -9.06 3.40 12.88
CA ALA A 106 -10.28 2.61 12.75
C ALA A 106 -10.57 2.23 11.29
N ARG A 107 -10.42 3.18 10.36
CA ARG A 107 -10.62 2.96 8.92
C ARG A 107 -9.66 1.93 8.35
N THR A 108 -8.38 2.05 8.73
CA THR A 108 -7.32 1.13 8.28
C THR A 108 -7.57 -0.29 8.78
N ALA A 109 -7.97 -0.45 10.04
CA ALA A 109 -8.33 -1.76 10.60
C ALA A 109 -9.57 -2.37 9.92
N ALA A 110 -10.59 -1.54 9.63
CA ALA A 110 -11.80 -1.99 8.96
C ALA A 110 -11.54 -2.59 7.58
N TYR A 111 -10.61 -2.02 6.80
CA TYR A 111 -10.18 -2.59 5.53
C TYR A 111 -9.50 -3.96 5.67
N LEU A 112 -8.65 -4.14 6.69
CA LEU A 112 -8.01 -5.43 6.94
C LEU A 112 -9.05 -6.49 7.29
N ASN A 113 -10.00 -6.16 8.19
CA ASN A 113 -11.08 -7.05 8.58
C ASN A 113 -11.93 -7.50 7.36
N CYS A 114 -12.21 -6.60 6.41
CA CYS A 114 -12.89 -6.97 5.17
C CYS A 114 -12.09 -7.99 4.35
N TYR A 115 -10.78 -7.78 4.19
CA TYR A 115 -9.93 -8.68 3.42
C TYR A 115 -9.74 -10.04 4.09
N GLU A 116 -9.52 -10.08 5.41
CA GLU A 116 -9.35 -11.33 6.14
C GLU A 116 -10.61 -12.19 6.10
N ALA A 117 -11.80 -11.56 6.16
CA ALA A 117 -13.07 -12.26 6.04
C ALA A 117 -13.41 -12.65 4.59
N TYR A 118 -13.02 -11.84 3.60
CA TYR A 118 -13.32 -12.03 2.18
C TYR A 118 -12.07 -11.75 1.33
N PRO A 119 -11.14 -12.72 1.20
CA PRO A 119 -9.86 -12.53 0.51
C PRO A 119 -9.99 -12.16 -0.97
N GLU A 120 -11.15 -12.38 -1.60
CA GLU A 120 -11.44 -11.89 -2.95
C GLU A 120 -11.51 -10.35 -3.04
N LEU A 121 -11.72 -9.64 -1.93
CA LEU A 121 -11.75 -8.17 -1.89
C LEU A 121 -10.33 -7.57 -1.87
N HIS A 122 -9.56 -7.80 -2.94
CA HIS A 122 -8.16 -7.34 -3.01
C HIS A 122 -7.99 -5.83 -2.76
N TRP A 123 -8.95 -5.01 -3.20
CA TRP A 123 -8.91 -3.56 -2.97
C TRP A 123 -8.90 -3.23 -1.49
N ALA A 124 -9.59 -4.00 -0.64
CA ALA A 124 -9.60 -3.77 0.81
C ALA A 124 -8.18 -3.94 1.39
N PHE A 125 -7.43 -4.97 0.97
CA PHE A 125 -6.05 -5.13 1.41
C PHE A 125 -5.13 -4.02 0.90
N LEU A 126 -5.30 -3.61 -0.36
CA LEU A 126 -4.57 -2.47 -0.91
C LEU A 126 -4.87 -1.19 -0.10
N ALA A 127 -6.14 -0.91 0.18
CA ALA A 127 -6.57 0.25 0.95
C ALA A 127 -6.03 0.22 2.38
N HIS A 128 -5.98 -0.96 3.02
CA HIS A 128 -5.30 -1.13 4.31
C HIS A 128 -3.83 -0.69 4.24
N MET A 129 -3.05 -1.28 3.32
CA MET A 129 -1.63 -1.00 3.22
C MET A 129 -1.33 0.46 2.83
N VAL A 130 -2.13 1.05 1.94
CA VAL A 130 -2.00 2.46 1.53
C VAL A 130 -2.43 3.41 2.66
N SER A 131 -3.48 3.09 3.43
CA SER A 131 -3.94 3.97 4.51
C SER A 131 -2.98 3.98 5.71
N ARG A 132 -2.23 2.89 5.93
CA ARG A 132 -1.09 2.92 6.86
C ARG A 132 -0.03 3.95 6.46
N ASN A 133 0.23 4.07 5.14
CA ASN A 133 1.12 5.10 4.60
C ASN A 133 0.55 6.52 4.75
N ALA A 134 -0.76 6.69 4.93
CA ALA A 134 -1.29 8.00 5.26
C ALA A 134 -1.10 8.32 6.75
N GLY A 135 -1.27 7.32 7.63
CA GLY A 135 -1.10 7.46 9.08
C GLY A 135 0.26 8.05 9.46
N TRP A 136 1.34 7.41 9.03
CA TRP A 136 2.70 7.87 9.33
C TRP A 136 3.11 9.19 8.64
N ASN A 137 2.51 9.50 7.50
CA ASN A 137 2.70 10.78 6.82
C ASN A 137 2.06 11.89 7.65
N MET A 138 0.93 11.62 8.30
CA MET A 138 0.30 12.57 9.22
C MET A 138 1.10 12.73 10.51
N THR A 139 1.60 11.66 11.13
CA THR A 139 2.41 11.77 12.35
C THR A 139 3.75 12.46 12.12
N ASP A 140 4.38 12.23 10.96
CA ASP A 140 5.65 12.85 10.60
C ASP A 140 5.59 14.38 10.58
N LEU A 141 4.43 14.96 10.26
CA LEU A 141 4.22 16.42 10.33
C LEU A 141 4.34 16.95 11.76
N SER A 142 4.11 16.12 12.76
CA SER A 142 4.28 16.44 14.19
C SER A 142 5.60 15.90 14.78
N GLY A 143 6.37 15.17 13.98
CA GLY A 143 7.68 14.67 14.37
C GLY A 143 8.71 15.79 14.36
N SER A 144 9.72 15.71 15.25
CA SER A 144 10.75 16.75 15.43
C SER A 144 11.44 17.15 14.12
N ARG A 145 11.62 16.19 13.20
CA ARG A 145 12.27 16.42 11.90
C ARG A 145 11.56 17.39 10.98
N MET A 146 10.25 17.56 11.13
CA MET A 146 9.43 18.36 10.23
C MET A 146 8.77 19.53 10.96
N ALA A 147 8.37 19.31 12.21
CA ALA A 147 7.75 20.31 13.06
C ALA A 147 8.63 21.55 13.29
N ASP A 148 9.96 21.36 13.29
CA ASP A 148 10.92 22.44 13.53
C ASP A 148 11.27 23.23 12.24
N ILE A 149 10.90 22.71 11.07
CA ILE A 149 11.27 23.27 9.76
C ILE A 149 10.08 23.94 9.06
N ILE A 150 8.86 23.42 9.28
CA ILE A 150 7.65 23.85 8.59
C ILE A 150 6.80 24.71 9.53
N ASP A 151 6.24 25.80 8.98
CA ASP A 151 5.28 26.65 9.68
C ASP A 151 4.06 25.84 10.19
N ALA A 152 3.61 26.15 11.41
CA ALA A 152 2.56 25.40 12.10
C ALA A 152 1.22 25.39 11.33
N GLU A 153 0.91 26.48 10.61
CA GLU A 153 -0.30 26.54 9.77
C GLU A 153 -0.16 25.63 8.55
N GLU A 154 1.03 25.55 7.94
CA GLU A 154 1.29 24.64 6.82
C GLU A 154 1.22 23.16 7.22
N ILE A 155 1.74 22.81 8.40
CA ILE A 155 1.56 21.49 9.01
C ILE A 155 0.07 21.16 9.18
N ARG A 156 -0.70 22.07 9.77
CA ARG A 156 -2.13 21.89 10.03
C ARG A 156 -2.92 21.72 8.73
N LEU A 157 -2.61 22.51 7.71
CA LEU A 157 -3.23 22.44 6.39
C LEU A 157 -2.90 21.12 5.66
N THR A 158 -1.65 20.68 5.77
CA THR A 158 -1.18 19.41 5.20
C THR A 158 -1.84 18.22 5.88
N TYR A 159 -1.91 18.22 7.21
CA TYR A 159 -2.64 17.22 7.97
C TYR A 159 -4.11 17.14 7.53
N ARG A 160 -4.80 18.29 7.47
CA ARG A 160 -6.21 18.34 7.02
C ARG A 160 -6.39 17.82 5.59
N PHE A 161 -5.44 18.10 4.70
CA PHE A 161 -5.46 17.58 3.35
C PHE A 161 -5.34 16.04 3.34
N LEU A 162 -4.36 15.47 4.05
CA LEU A 162 -4.17 14.02 4.13
C LEU A 162 -5.37 13.31 4.76
N GLU A 163 -5.82 13.80 5.91
CA GLU A 163 -6.94 13.20 6.64
C GLU A 163 -8.24 13.28 5.83
N ARG A 164 -8.52 14.43 5.19
CA ARG A 164 -9.73 14.59 4.36
C ARG A 164 -9.73 13.65 3.16
N ASN A 165 -8.59 13.45 2.48
CA ASN A 165 -8.52 12.47 1.38
C ASN A 165 -8.87 11.07 1.91
N ASN A 166 -8.24 10.62 2.99
CA ASN A 166 -8.46 9.29 3.55
C ASN A 166 -9.90 9.08 4.04
N ALA A 167 -10.48 10.08 4.70
CA ALA A 167 -11.84 10.01 5.20
C ALA A 167 -12.87 9.97 4.06
N LEU A 168 -12.68 10.75 2.98
CA LEU A 168 -13.56 10.76 1.82
C LEU A 168 -13.53 9.42 1.07
N ILE A 169 -12.34 8.86 0.86
CA ILE A 169 -12.18 7.56 0.20
C ILE A 169 -12.91 6.47 0.98
N PHE A 170 -12.77 6.46 2.30
CA PHE A 170 -13.42 5.48 3.15
C PHE A 170 -14.95 5.60 3.13
N GLN A 171 -15.48 6.82 3.24
CA GLN A 171 -16.92 7.05 3.21
C GLN A 171 -17.58 6.61 1.89
N ASP A 172 -16.83 6.65 0.78
CA ASP A 172 -17.33 6.18 -0.50
C ASP A 172 -17.14 4.66 -0.66
N ALA A 173 -15.95 4.12 -0.38
CA ALA A 173 -15.61 2.74 -0.70
C ALA A 173 -16.05 1.73 0.35
N TYR A 174 -15.93 2.04 1.65
CA TYR A 174 -16.24 1.11 2.73
C TYR A 174 -17.71 0.62 2.75
N PRO A 175 -18.74 1.47 2.58
CA PRO A 175 -20.11 0.97 2.50
C PRO A 175 -20.35 0.04 1.30
N GLN A 176 -19.59 0.19 0.21
CA GLN A 176 -19.64 -0.75 -0.93
C GLN A 176 -19.12 -2.14 -0.55
N LEU A 177 -18.01 -2.19 0.22
CA LEU A 177 -17.46 -3.45 0.73
C LEU A 177 -18.46 -4.14 1.68
N LEU A 178 -19.04 -3.38 2.61
CA LEU A 178 -20.06 -3.89 3.53
C LEU A 178 -21.28 -4.40 2.79
N LEU A 179 -21.74 -3.67 1.76
CA LEU A 179 -22.87 -4.09 0.93
C LEU A 179 -22.60 -5.42 0.21
N TYR A 180 -21.38 -5.64 -0.28
CA TYR A 180 -20.96 -6.94 -0.82
C TYR A 180 -20.98 -8.04 0.25
N MET A 181 -20.43 -7.78 1.43
CA MET A 181 -20.41 -8.75 2.54
C MET A 181 -21.83 -9.14 2.98
N LYS A 182 -22.72 -8.16 3.11
CA LYS A 182 -24.14 -8.37 3.43
C LYS A 182 -24.88 -9.09 2.30
N SER A 183 -24.57 -8.78 1.05
CA SER A 183 -25.09 -9.51 -0.12
C SER A 183 -24.67 -10.99 -0.08
N ARG A 184 -23.42 -11.29 0.28
CA ARG A 184 -22.92 -12.66 0.47
C ARG A 184 -23.66 -13.39 1.59
N GLU A 185 -23.84 -12.74 2.74
CA GLU A 185 -24.56 -13.29 3.90
C GLU A 185 -26.03 -13.61 3.58
N ARG A 186 -26.69 -12.73 2.81
CA ARG A 186 -28.11 -12.88 2.43
C ARG A 186 -28.33 -13.72 1.17
N GLY A 187 -27.28 -14.07 0.43
CA GLY A 187 -27.35 -14.87 -0.79
C GLY A 187 -27.96 -14.16 -2.00
N ALA A 188 -28.07 -12.83 -1.99
CA ALA A 188 -28.65 -12.04 -3.07
C ALA A 188 -27.86 -10.74 -3.31
N SER A 189 -27.84 -10.27 -4.56
CA SER A 189 -27.25 -8.96 -4.91
C SER A 189 -28.10 -7.83 -4.33
N HIS A 190 -27.46 -6.92 -3.58
CA HIS A 190 -28.11 -5.71 -3.05
C HIS A 190 -27.50 -4.41 -3.64
N PHE A 191 -26.81 -4.49 -4.79
CA PHE A 191 -26.12 -3.33 -5.39
C PHE A 191 -27.07 -2.26 -5.95
N HIS A 192 -28.38 -2.51 -5.99
CA HIS A 192 -29.36 -1.45 -6.19
C HIS A 192 -29.29 -0.38 -5.10
N LEU A 193 -28.76 -0.69 -3.90
CA LEU A 193 -28.59 0.26 -2.79
C LEU A 193 -27.37 1.17 -2.90
N LEU A 194 -26.49 0.99 -3.89
CA LEU A 194 -25.32 1.87 -4.08
C LEU A 194 -25.67 3.38 -4.11
N PRO A 195 -26.76 3.84 -4.76
CA PRO A 195 -27.17 5.24 -4.76
C PRO A 195 -27.56 5.78 -3.38
N TYR A 196 -28.02 4.92 -2.46
CA TYR A 196 -28.33 5.32 -1.08
C TYR A 196 -27.06 5.84 -0.38
N PHE A 197 -25.91 5.22 -0.65
CA PHE A 197 -24.60 5.63 -0.15
C PHE A 197 -23.93 6.72 -1.01
N HIS A 198 -24.64 7.28 -2.00
CA HIS A 198 -24.13 8.26 -2.96
C HIS A 198 -22.92 7.78 -3.77
N VAL A 199 -22.77 6.46 -3.92
CA VAL A 199 -21.74 5.87 -4.77
C VAL A 199 -22.08 6.16 -6.22
N SER A 200 -21.07 6.54 -7.00
CA SER A 200 -21.27 6.82 -8.43
C SER A 200 -21.88 5.62 -9.15
N GLN A 201 -22.81 5.89 -10.06
CA GLN A 201 -23.41 4.85 -10.90
C GLN A 201 -22.35 4.07 -11.71
N PHE A 202 -21.15 4.64 -11.89
CA PHE A 202 -19.98 3.97 -12.46
C PHE A 202 -19.67 2.62 -11.80
N MET A 203 -19.85 2.49 -10.48
CA MET A 203 -19.47 1.29 -9.73
C MET A 203 -20.45 0.13 -9.85
N ARG A 204 -21.71 0.38 -10.24
CA ARG A 204 -22.73 -0.67 -10.26
C ARG A 204 -22.37 -1.83 -11.22
N PRO A 205 -21.99 -1.60 -12.49
CA PRO A 205 -21.57 -2.68 -13.39
C PRO A 205 -20.40 -3.52 -12.87
N PHE A 206 -19.44 -2.90 -12.16
CA PHE A 206 -18.31 -3.63 -11.57
C PHE A 206 -18.75 -4.57 -10.45
N TRP A 207 -19.64 -4.12 -9.56
CA TRP A 207 -20.15 -4.92 -8.47
C TRP A 207 -21.05 -6.07 -8.93
N GLU A 208 -21.95 -5.79 -9.88
CA GLU A 208 -22.81 -6.84 -10.48
C GLU A 208 -21.96 -7.89 -11.20
N ARG A 209 -20.91 -7.46 -11.91
CA ARG A 209 -19.97 -8.40 -12.53
C ARG A 209 -19.22 -9.23 -11.51
N PHE A 210 -18.68 -8.60 -10.46
CA PHE A 210 -17.96 -9.27 -9.38
C PHE A 210 -18.85 -10.27 -8.63
N TRP A 211 -20.15 -9.97 -8.49
CA TRP A 211 -21.16 -10.88 -7.93
C TRP A 211 -21.35 -12.16 -8.74
N ILE A 212 -21.01 -12.16 -10.02
CA ILE A 212 -21.11 -13.34 -10.89
C ILE A 212 -19.80 -14.13 -10.89
N ASP A 213 -18.67 -13.47 -11.13
CA ASP A 213 -17.41 -14.16 -11.44
C ASP A 213 -16.30 -14.06 -10.37
N ARG A 214 -16.48 -13.22 -9.34
CA ARG A 214 -15.46 -12.92 -8.32
C ARG A 214 -14.12 -12.43 -8.89
N GLY A 215 -14.15 -11.74 -10.03
CA GLY A 215 -12.97 -11.15 -10.67
C GLY A 215 -12.38 -9.97 -9.90
N SER A 216 -11.51 -10.25 -8.92
CA SER A 216 -10.93 -9.26 -8.01
C SER A 216 -10.18 -8.13 -8.72
N ALA A 217 -9.46 -8.43 -9.81
CA ALA A 217 -8.71 -7.41 -10.55
C ALA A 217 -9.61 -6.36 -11.21
N LEU A 218 -10.72 -6.79 -11.81
CA LEU A 218 -11.63 -5.86 -12.47
C LEU A 218 -12.32 -4.95 -11.45
N LEU A 219 -12.84 -5.52 -10.36
CA LEU A 219 -13.42 -4.75 -9.26
C LEU A 219 -12.40 -3.77 -8.66
N THR A 220 -11.18 -4.23 -8.41
CA THR A 220 -10.12 -3.39 -7.80
C THR A 220 -9.75 -2.22 -8.72
N VAL A 221 -9.66 -2.45 -10.03
CA VAL A 221 -9.46 -1.36 -11.00
C VAL A 221 -10.64 -0.39 -11.00
N GLY A 222 -11.87 -0.89 -10.94
CA GLY A 222 -13.08 -0.06 -10.82
C GLY A 222 -13.04 0.84 -9.57
N LEU A 223 -12.79 0.26 -8.40
CA LEU A 223 -12.66 1.00 -7.14
C LEU A 223 -11.55 2.04 -7.18
N ILE A 224 -10.37 1.73 -7.76
CA ILE A 224 -9.28 2.70 -7.96
C ILE A 224 -9.73 3.88 -8.83
N ILE A 225 -10.39 3.62 -9.96
CA ILE A 225 -10.87 4.69 -10.85
C ILE A 225 -11.91 5.55 -10.14
N ASN A 226 -12.86 4.91 -9.45
CA ASN A 226 -13.92 5.57 -8.71
C ASN A 226 -13.35 6.48 -7.61
N GLU A 227 -12.47 5.95 -6.77
CA GLU A 227 -11.78 6.68 -5.71
C GLU A 227 -11.08 7.93 -6.26
N GLN A 228 -10.28 7.76 -7.31
CA GLN A 228 -9.45 8.84 -7.85
C GLN A 228 -10.27 9.94 -8.52
N ASN A 229 -11.42 9.60 -9.13
CA ASN A 229 -12.38 10.58 -9.63
C ASN A 229 -13.18 11.24 -8.49
N TYR A 230 -13.55 10.48 -7.46
CA TYR A 230 -14.31 10.96 -6.31
C TYR A 230 -13.58 12.11 -5.59
N ILE A 231 -12.27 11.96 -5.37
CA ILE A 231 -11.43 12.97 -4.71
C ILE A 231 -10.98 14.12 -5.63
N GLU A 232 -11.05 13.96 -6.96
CA GLU A 232 -10.47 14.93 -7.92
C GLU A 232 -11.07 16.33 -7.71
N LYS A 233 -12.41 16.47 -7.75
CA LYS A 233 -13.06 17.77 -7.51
C LYS A 233 -13.12 18.15 -6.03
N ARG A 234 -13.30 17.16 -5.15
CA ARG A 234 -13.56 17.37 -3.72
C ARG A 234 -12.31 17.78 -2.94
N VAL A 235 -11.13 17.40 -3.42
CA VAL A 235 -9.87 17.65 -2.72
C VAL A 235 -8.79 18.19 -3.67
N VAL A 236 -8.45 17.47 -4.73
CA VAL A 236 -7.27 17.78 -5.57
C VAL A 236 -7.43 19.11 -6.32
N ARG A 237 -8.65 19.38 -6.82
CA ARG A 237 -9.02 20.62 -7.51
C ARG A 237 -9.68 21.65 -6.62
N HIS A 238 -9.83 21.35 -5.33
CA HIS A 238 -10.51 22.27 -4.42
C HIS A 238 -9.68 23.56 -4.27
N PRO A 239 -10.25 24.76 -4.52
CA PRO A 239 -9.49 26.01 -4.55
C PRO A 239 -8.69 26.29 -3.27
N TYR A 240 -9.25 25.91 -2.12
CA TYR A 240 -8.57 26.02 -0.83
C TYR A 240 -7.27 25.18 -0.80
N PHE A 241 -7.35 23.88 -1.11
CA PHE A 241 -6.16 23.01 -1.06
C PHE A 241 -5.15 23.34 -2.16
N GLN A 242 -5.60 23.77 -3.34
CA GLN A 242 -4.69 24.23 -4.39
C GLN A 242 -3.89 25.46 -4.00
N LYS A 243 -4.54 26.42 -3.33
CA LYS A 243 -3.89 27.64 -2.86
C LYS A 243 -2.90 27.36 -1.73
N TYR A 244 -3.26 26.46 -0.81
CA TYR A 244 -2.57 26.35 0.48
C TYR A 244 -1.63 25.14 0.61
N VAL A 245 -1.88 24.05 -0.12
CA VAL A 245 -1.17 22.76 0.03
C VAL A 245 -0.54 22.28 -1.28
N THR A 246 -1.31 22.18 -2.37
CA THR A 246 -0.84 21.54 -3.62
C THR A 246 -0.24 22.54 -4.63
N GLY A 247 0.11 23.75 -4.20
CA GLY A 247 0.79 24.74 -5.03
C GLY A 247 2.21 24.30 -5.40
N LYS A 248 2.66 24.59 -6.63
CA LYS A 248 3.91 24.08 -7.23
C LYS A 248 5.17 24.31 -6.38
N THR A 249 5.24 25.41 -5.63
CA THR A 249 6.42 25.75 -4.81
C THR A 249 6.50 24.93 -3.52
N LYS A 250 5.36 24.48 -2.97
CA LYS A 250 5.29 23.69 -1.72
C LYS A 250 5.38 22.18 -1.96
N PHE A 251 5.02 21.72 -3.16
CA PHE A 251 5.12 20.30 -3.55
C PHE A 251 6.56 19.75 -3.51
N HIS A 252 7.58 20.60 -3.69
CA HIS A 252 8.98 20.19 -3.56
C HIS A 252 9.37 19.85 -2.11
N LEU A 253 8.76 20.48 -1.10
CA LEU A 253 9.01 20.19 0.32
C LEU A 253 8.39 18.84 0.72
N PHE A 254 7.22 18.51 0.18
CA PHE A 254 6.58 17.18 0.30
C PHE A 254 7.46 16.04 -0.24
N SER A 255 8.20 16.30 -1.33
CA SER A 255 9.12 15.33 -1.91
C SER A 255 10.36 15.09 -1.03
N LEU A 256 10.82 16.12 -0.31
CA LEU A 256 12.02 16.05 0.55
C LEU A 256 11.75 15.27 1.85
N ALA A 257 10.52 15.33 2.37
CA ALA A 257 10.10 14.63 3.58
C ALA A 257 9.79 13.12 3.39
N GLY A 258 9.97 12.58 2.17
CA GLY A 258 9.58 11.21 1.83
C GLY A 258 8.06 10.95 1.85
N LEU A 259 7.24 12.02 1.91
CA LEU A 259 5.77 11.96 1.92
C LEU A 259 5.18 11.62 0.54
N ASN A 260 6.03 11.57 -0.50
CA ASN A 260 5.68 11.22 -1.87
C ASN A 260 5.92 9.74 -2.18
N GLN A 261 6.05 8.87 -1.19
CA GLN A 261 6.25 7.43 -1.41
C GLN A 261 5.10 6.63 -0.81
N VAL A 262 4.70 5.58 -1.51
CA VAL A 262 3.81 4.54 -0.98
C VAL A 262 4.59 3.25 -0.89
N VAL A 263 4.75 2.72 0.32
CA VAL A 263 5.59 1.56 0.60
C VAL A 263 4.82 0.45 1.31
N PHE A 264 5.18 -0.78 1.02
CA PHE A 264 4.67 -2.00 1.63
C PHE A 264 5.83 -2.69 2.35
N PRO A 265 5.87 -2.66 3.69
CA PRO A 265 6.87 -3.36 4.47
C PRO A 265 6.66 -4.86 4.33
N LEU A 266 7.76 -5.57 4.07
CA LEU A 266 7.74 -7.02 3.91
C LEU A 266 8.31 -7.66 5.17
N LEU A 267 7.45 -8.34 5.93
CA LEU A 267 7.92 -9.10 7.09
C LEU A 267 8.51 -10.43 6.61
N GLU A 268 9.81 -10.58 6.84
CA GLU A 268 10.62 -11.67 6.30
C GLU A 268 11.37 -12.37 7.43
N ARG A 269 11.56 -13.69 7.29
CA ARG A 269 12.30 -14.46 8.28
C ARG A 269 13.77 -14.13 8.11
N GLU A 270 14.45 -13.92 9.23
CA GLU A 270 15.90 -13.91 9.27
C GLU A 270 16.40 -15.22 8.67
N GLU A 271 17.09 -15.13 7.54
CA GLU A 271 17.91 -16.26 7.11
C GLU A 271 18.95 -16.45 8.19
N ARG A 272 18.91 -17.60 8.90
CA ARG A 272 20.04 -18.07 9.70
C ARG A 272 21.22 -18.28 8.76
N GLY A 273 21.92 -17.19 8.43
CA GLY A 273 23.23 -17.25 7.82
C GLY A 273 24.15 -18.01 8.75
N LYS A 274 24.89 -18.98 8.19
CA LYS A 274 25.93 -19.74 8.87
C LYS A 274 26.73 -18.83 9.79
N ALA A 275 26.73 -19.16 11.08
CA ALA A 275 27.61 -18.55 12.06
C ALA A 275 29.03 -18.49 11.48
N GLY A 276 29.65 -17.31 11.59
CA GLY A 276 30.88 -16.98 10.90
C GLY A 276 31.99 -18.00 11.08
N GLU A 277 32.65 -18.35 9.98
CA GLU A 277 34.06 -18.66 10.06
C GLU A 277 34.80 -17.34 10.29
N PRO A 278 35.64 -17.24 11.32
CA PRO A 278 36.41 -16.04 11.59
C PRO A 278 37.44 -15.86 10.48
N THR A 279 37.32 -14.76 9.72
CA THR A 279 38.37 -14.27 8.84
C THR A 279 39.56 -13.83 9.69
N GLN A 280 40.54 -14.71 9.87
CA GLN A 280 41.88 -14.33 10.28
C GLN A 280 42.67 -13.85 9.05
N SER A 281 43.03 -12.57 9.08
CA SER A 281 44.09 -11.98 8.26
C SER A 281 45.47 -12.37 8.81
N GLY A 282 46.38 -12.83 7.94
CA GLY A 282 47.82 -12.91 8.25
C GLY A 282 48.59 -13.92 7.40
N ALA A 283 49.46 -13.39 6.52
CA ALA A 283 50.62 -13.97 5.81
C ALA A 283 51.26 -15.25 6.42
N GLU A 284 51.86 -16.19 5.69
CA GLU A 284 52.94 -16.01 4.69
C GLU A 284 53.27 -17.35 3.95
N ALA A 285 54.23 -17.28 3.03
CA ALA A 285 54.60 -18.22 1.95
C ALA A 285 55.06 -19.66 2.30
N GLY A 286 55.01 -20.57 1.30
CA GLY A 286 55.77 -21.83 1.34
C GLY A 286 55.43 -22.92 0.31
N ALA A 287 55.96 -22.78 -0.90
CA ALA A 287 56.52 -23.82 -1.80
C ALA A 287 55.79 -25.17 -2.09
N ALA A 288 55.56 -25.37 -3.39
CA ALA A 288 55.90 -26.55 -4.21
C ALA A 288 55.28 -27.93 -3.91
N ALA A 289 54.54 -28.46 -4.89
CA ALA A 289 55.03 -29.50 -5.82
C ALA A 289 53.93 -30.45 -6.33
N LEU A 290 53.87 -30.55 -7.66
CA LEU A 290 53.73 -31.78 -8.45
C LEU A 290 52.49 -32.67 -8.31
N GLY A 291 51.79 -32.82 -9.43
CA GLY A 291 51.59 -34.16 -10.00
C GLY A 291 50.16 -34.50 -10.42
N GLY A 292 50.02 -34.94 -11.68
CA GLY A 292 49.09 -36.02 -12.01
C GLY A 292 47.96 -35.67 -12.97
N ALA A 293 48.21 -35.94 -14.26
CA ALA A 293 47.23 -36.04 -15.32
C ALA A 293 46.42 -37.36 -15.27
N GLY A 294 45.28 -37.39 -15.97
CA GLY A 294 44.51 -38.59 -16.34
C GLY A 294 43.01 -38.26 -16.40
N ALA A 295 42.42 -37.85 -17.53
CA ALA A 295 42.09 -38.59 -18.76
C ALA A 295 41.00 -39.69 -18.59
N ASN A 296 39.89 -39.50 -19.34
CA ASN A 296 39.03 -40.51 -19.97
C ASN A 296 38.21 -41.46 -19.04
N THR A 297 37.01 -41.99 -19.35
CA THR A 297 36.14 -42.10 -20.54
C THR A 297 34.82 -42.75 -20.04
N SER A 298 33.65 -42.32 -20.53
CA SER A 298 32.73 -43.04 -21.44
C SER A 298 31.63 -43.92 -20.82
N ALA A 299 30.41 -43.74 -21.39
CA ALA A 299 29.47 -44.78 -21.86
C ALA A 299 28.77 -45.65 -20.79
N ALA A 300 27.56 -46.19 -20.95
CA ALA A 300 26.53 -46.24 -22.00
C ALA A 300 25.29 -46.92 -21.33
N GLU A 301 24.06 -46.50 -21.64
CA GLU A 301 23.05 -47.22 -22.44
C GLU A 301 22.12 -48.21 -21.70
N GLY A 302 20.88 -48.25 -22.21
CA GLY A 302 19.90 -49.34 -22.11
C GLY A 302 18.82 -49.10 -21.05
N GLY A 303 17.52 -49.15 -21.34
CA GLY A 303 16.78 -49.55 -22.52
C GLY A 303 15.27 -49.34 -22.28
N ALA A 304 14.51 -49.33 -23.37
CA ALA A 304 13.07 -49.12 -23.42
C ALA A 304 12.31 -50.44 -23.60
N GLU A 305 11.04 -50.51 -23.14
CA GLU A 305 9.87 -51.27 -23.65
C GLU A 305 8.72 -51.01 -22.65
N VAL A 306 7.51 -50.51 -22.92
CA VAL A 306 6.49 -50.54 -24.01
C VAL A 306 5.55 -51.77 -23.98
N CYS A 307 4.24 -51.44 -24.02
CA CYS A 307 3.03 -52.25 -24.34
C CYS A 307 2.42 -53.12 -23.22
N ASP A 308 1.09 -53.28 -23.06
CA ASP A 308 -0.13 -52.71 -23.68
C ASP A 308 -1.38 -53.27 -22.94
N ASP A 309 -2.53 -52.66 -23.23
CA ASP A 309 -3.91 -53.22 -23.26
C ASP A 309 -4.63 -53.47 -21.91
N GLY A 310 -5.90 -53.13 -21.69
CA GLY A 310 -7.02 -52.72 -22.54
C GLY A 310 -8.33 -53.14 -21.84
N GLY A 311 -9.48 -52.53 -22.18
CA GLY A 311 -10.79 -53.15 -21.91
C GLY A 311 -11.92 -52.25 -21.39
N GLU A 312 -12.84 -51.94 -22.30
CA GLU A 312 -14.11 -51.20 -22.17
C GLU A 312 -15.24 -51.96 -21.41
N GLY A 313 -16.32 -51.25 -21.07
CA GLY A 313 -17.65 -51.88 -20.91
C GLY A 313 -18.69 -51.11 -20.08
N ALA A 314 -19.63 -50.43 -20.74
CA ALA A 314 -20.98 -50.11 -20.24
C ALA A 314 -21.98 -51.17 -20.78
N PRO A 315 -23.19 -51.37 -20.18
CA PRO A 315 -24.38 -50.58 -20.56
C PRO A 315 -25.48 -50.39 -19.46
N GLU A 316 -26.60 -49.79 -19.89
CA GLU A 316 -27.78 -49.19 -19.23
C GLU A 316 -28.74 -50.08 -18.40
N ALA A 317 -29.54 -49.46 -17.49
CA ALA A 317 -31.03 -49.30 -17.55
C ALA A 317 -31.78 -49.26 -16.18
N GLY A 318 -32.69 -48.27 -15.99
CA GLY A 318 -34.04 -48.45 -15.38
C GLY A 318 -34.36 -48.04 -13.90
N TYR A 319 -35.09 -46.91 -13.74
CA TYR A 319 -36.14 -46.43 -12.76
C TYR A 319 -36.58 -47.26 -11.50
N PRO A 320 -37.32 -46.72 -10.47
CA PRO A 320 -38.01 -45.41 -10.31
C PRO A 320 -37.82 -44.69 -8.94
N GLY A 321 -38.56 -43.58 -8.70
CA GLY A 321 -38.37 -42.60 -7.61
C GLY A 321 -39.06 -42.82 -6.24
N GLY A 322 -39.09 -41.73 -5.46
CA GLY A 322 -39.64 -41.56 -4.09
C GLY A 322 -38.64 -40.76 -3.23
N SER A 323 -38.87 -39.46 -2.97
CA SER A 323 -39.52 -38.86 -1.79
C SER A 323 -38.75 -39.00 -0.46
N ASP A 324 -38.68 -37.85 0.23
CA ASP A 324 -38.40 -37.63 1.66
C ASP A 324 -36.96 -37.44 2.17
N SER A 325 -36.72 -36.18 2.54
CA SER A 325 -36.39 -35.72 3.90
C SER A 325 -35.03 -36.04 4.54
N ALA A 326 -34.31 -34.93 4.76
CA ALA A 326 -33.55 -34.57 5.96
C ALA A 326 -32.12 -35.10 6.18
N GLU A 327 -31.39 -34.28 6.94
CA GLU A 327 -30.01 -34.41 7.44
C GLU A 327 -28.92 -34.15 6.39
N GLY A 328 -27.94 -33.28 6.58
CA GLY A 328 -27.40 -32.64 7.77
C GLY A 328 -25.94 -32.34 7.44
N ALA A 329 -25.63 -31.15 6.92
CA ALA A 329 -24.26 -30.74 6.63
C ALA A 329 -23.90 -29.55 7.53
N ALA A 330 -23.23 -29.86 8.63
CA ALA A 330 -22.68 -28.92 9.58
C ALA A 330 -21.58 -28.06 8.93
N LEU A 331 -21.75 -26.74 9.01
CA LEU A 331 -20.71 -25.74 8.73
C LEU A 331 -19.89 -25.49 10.01
N PRO A 332 -18.55 -25.40 9.96
CA PRO A 332 -17.77 -25.13 11.14
C PRO A 332 -17.72 -23.62 11.46
N GLY A 333 -17.98 -23.30 12.72
CA GLY A 333 -17.18 -22.31 13.47
C GLY A 333 -17.53 -20.83 13.33
N ARG A 334 -18.71 -20.41 13.82
CA ARG A 334 -18.96 -19.03 14.25
C ARG A 334 -18.08 -18.71 15.46
N ALA A 335 -17.02 -17.92 15.28
CA ALA A 335 -16.41 -17.19 16.39
C ALA A 335 -17.17 -15.88 16.59
N SER A 336 -17.91 -15.78 17.69
CA SER A 336 -18.57 -14.57 18.15
C SER A 336 -17.49 -13.53 18.51
N ALA A 337 -17.33 -12.50 17.67
CA ALA A 337 -16.55 -11.33 17.99
C ALA A 337 -17.31 -10.50 19.04
N ARG A 338 -16.91 -10.62 20.30
CA ARG A 338 -17.31 -9.70 21.36
C ARG A 338 -16.63 -8.35 21.09
N SER A 339 -17.44 -7.32 20.87
CA SER A 339 -17.02 -5.93 20.94
C SER A 339 -16.65 -5.59 22.37
N GLY A 340 -15.35 -5.43 22.61
CA GLY A 340 -14.80 -4.90 23.86
C GLY A 340 -13.72 -3.90 23.50
N ALA A 341 -14.10 -2.63 23.43
CA ALA A 341 -13.14 -1.53 23.50
C ALA A 341 -12.53 -1.56 24.91
N ALA A 342 -11.34 -2.13 25.04
CA ALA A 342 -10.52 -2.04 26.23
C ALA A 342 -9.21 -1.37 25.85
N GLU A 343 -8.95 -0.22 26.46
CA GLU A 343 -7.67 0.48 26.42
C GLU A 343 -6.55 -0.45 26.89
N ALA A 344 -5.80 -1.00 25.95
CA ALA A 344 -4.58 -1.74 26.24
C ALA A 344 -3.40 -0.74 26.24
N GLN A 345 -3.14 -0.12 27.38
CA GLN A 345 -1.83 0.44 27.69
C GLN A 345 -0.88 -0.73 28.00
N GLY A 346 -0.36 -1.34 26.95
CA GLY A 346 0.65 -2.38 26.98
C GLY A 346 1.23 -2.51 25.59
N ALA A 347 2.55 -2.40 25.45
CA ALA A 347 3.22 -2.51 24.16
C ALA A 347 2.76 -3.81 23.46
N ALA A 348 2.19 -3.66 22.27
CA ALA A 348 1.72 -4.79 21.47
C ALA A 348 2.86 -5.79 21.28
N PRO A 349 2.58 -7.11 21.27
CA PRO A 349 3.62 -8.10 21.00
C PRO A 349 4.21 -7.80 19.62
N GLY A 350 5.50 -7.49 19.60
CA GLY A 350 6.25 -7.28 18.36
C GLY A 350 6.27 -8.57 17.50
N PRO A 351 6.80 -8.49 16.27
CA PRO A 351 6.90 -9.65 15.41
C PRO A 351 7.60 -10.82 16.13
N ALA A 352 7.15 -12.05 15.84
CA ALA A 352 7.74 -13.25 16.42
C ALA A 352 9.27 -13.29 16.19
N ALA A 353 10.02 -13.83 17.16
CA ALA A 353 11.49 -13.86 17.12
C ALA A 353 12.02 -14.40 15.78
N GLY A 354 12.93 -13.65 15.15
CA GLY A 354 13.51 -13.97 13.85
C GLY A 354 12.69 -13.50 12.64
N TRP A 355 11.73 -12.58 12.81
CA TRP A 355 11.04 -11.91 11.71
C TRP A 355 11.25 -10.40 11.79
N GLU A 356 11.67 -9.79 10.69
CA GLU A 356 11.92 -8.35 10.61
C GLU A 356 11.56 -7.76 9.25
N VAL A 357 11.30 -6.46 9.23
CA VAL A 357 11.05 -5.71 8.00
C VAL A 357 12.40 -5.38 7.35
N ARG A 358 12.86 -6.24 6.44
CA ARG A 358 14.14 -6.03 5.71
C ARG A 358 13.97 -5.20 4.45
N ARG A 359 12.87 -5.42 3.74
CA ARG A 359 12.63 -4.83 2.42
C ARG A 359 11.30 -4.12 2.36
N LEU A 360 11.26 -3.11 1.52
CA LEU A 360 10.07 -2.39 1.13
C LEU A 360 9.80 -2.63 -0.36
N ALA A 361 8.59 -3.07 -0.67
CA ALA A 361 8.05 -2.84 -2.00
C ALA A 361 7.41 -1.45 -2.06
N GLY A 362 7.40 -0.75 -3.18
CA GLY A 362 6.73 0.55 -3.22
C GLY A 362 6.89 1.31 -4.51
N ARG A 363 6.28 2.49 -4.56
CA ARG A 363 6.35 3.42 -5.69
C ARG A 363 6.45 4.86 -5.19
N VAL A 364 7.19 5.67 -5.95
CA VAL A 364 7.22 7.12 -5.80
C VAL A 364 6.05 7.75 -6.55
N VAL A 365 5.39 8.72 -5.92
CA VAL A 365 4.34 9.57 -6.47
C VAL A 365 5.00 10.73 -7.22
N SER A 366 5.02 10.66 -8.54
CA SER A 366 5.69 11.65 -9.39
C SER A 366 4.83 12.88 -9.71
N ASP A 367 3.51 12.69 -9.88
CA ASP A 367 2.57 13.76 -10.22
C ASP A 367 1.19 13.48 -9.61
N PHE A 368 1.01 13.98 -8.38
CA PHE A 368 -0.28 13.86 -7.70
C PHE A 368 -1.38 14.73 -8.33
N GLY A 369 -1.02 15.77 -9.08
CA GLY A 369 -1.99 16.66 -9.73
C GLY A 369 -2.68 16.04 -10.95
N SER A 370 -2.12 14.97 -11.51
CA SER A 370 -2.64 14.28 -12.69
C SER A 370 -3.51 13.08 -12.33
N LEU A 371 -4.80 13.16 -12.63
CA LEU A 371 -5.75 12.07 -12.42
C LEU A 371 -5.32 10.75 -13.12
N PRO A 372 -4.93 10.75 -14.42
CA PRO A 372 -4.40 9.54 -15.06
C PRO A 372 -3.16 8.97 -14.37
N ALA A 373 -2.26 9.82 -13.88
CA ALA A 373 -1.06 9.38 -13.16
C ALA A 373 -1.40 8.71 -11.83
N ARG A 374 -2.35 9.26 -11.08
CA ARG A 374 -2.82 8.64 -9.83
C ARG A 374 -3.55 7.31 -10.06
N ILE A 375 -4.39 7.22 -11.09
CA ILE A 375 -5.04 5.96 -11.50
C ILE A 375 -3.98 4.91 -11.89
N ALA A 376 -2.95 5.30 -12.66
CA ALA A 376 -1.85 4.41 -13.04
C ALA A 376 -1.01 3.96 -11.84
N LEU A 377 -0.76 4.86 -10.87
CA LEU A 377 -0.10 4.54 -9.62
C LEU A 377 -0.89 3.51 -8.82
N GLY A 378 -2.19 3.73 -8.60
CA GLY A 378 -3.06 2.79 -7.90
C GLY A 378 -3.06 1.40 -8.54
N LYS A 379 -3.18 1.33 -9.87
CA LYS A 379 -3.08 0.06 -10.61
C LYS A 379 -1.72 -0.61 -10.48
N SER A 380 -0.64 0.16 -10.47
CA SER A 380 0.70 -0.38 -10.28
C SER A 380 0.92 -0.91 -8.86
N LEU A 381 0.41 -0.22 -7.84
CA LEU A 381 0.48 -0.65 -6.45
C LEU A 381 -0.31 -1.94 -6.25
N TYR A 382 -1.53 -2.00 -6.81
CA TYR A 382 -2.34 -3.22 -6.83
C TYR A 382 -1.60 -4.40 -7.48
N ALA A 383 -1.10 -4.22 -8.70
CA ALA A 383 -0.41 -5.28 -9.43
C ALA A 383 0.85 -5.76 -8.70
N MET A 384 1.57 -4.86 -8.05
CA MET A 384 2.74 -5.21 -7.25
C MET A 384 2.35 -6.00 -5.99
N LEU A 385 1.34 -5.52 -5.25
CA LEU A 385 0.90 -6.12 -3.99
C LEU A 385 0.34 -7.53 -4.21
N MET A 386 -0.51 -7.72 -5.23
CA MET A 386 -1.21 -8.99 -5.45
C MET A 386 -0.55 -9.87 -6.51
N GLY A 387 0.35 -9.32 -7.32
CA GLY A 387 0.97 -10.01 -8.46
C GLY A 387 2.38 -10.56 -8.21
N TYR A 388 2.96 -10.33 -7.03
CA TYR A 388 4.24 -10.90 -6.61
C TYR A 388 4.07 -11.61 -5.27
N ARG A 389 4.35 -12.93 -5.18
CA ARG A 389 4.08 -13.70 -3.96
C ARG A 389 4.89 -13.17 -2.77
N ALA A 390 6.15 -12.82 -2.99
CA ALA A 390 7.03 -12.29 -1.95
C ALA A 390 6.44 -11.00 -1.34
N VAL A 391 5.93 -10.10 -2.19
CA VAL A 391 5.30 -8.85 -1.76
C VAL A 391 3.99 -9.12 -1.02
N ARG A 392 3.08 -9.91 -1.62
CA ARG A 392 1.77 -10.22 -1.02
C ARG A 392 1.94 -10.84 0.37
N SER A 393 2.68 -11.93 0.45
CA SER A 393 2.82 -12.70 1.70
C SER A 393 3.62 -11.94 2.76
N GLY A 394 4.61 -11.14 2.36
CA GLY A 394 5.36 -10.27 3.27
C GLY A 394 4.47 -9.18 3.86
N ALA A 395 3.65 -8.54 3.03
CA ALA A 395 2.69 -7.53 3.47
C ALA A 395 1.58 -8.13 4.35
N GLU A 396 1.05 -9.31 4.02
CA GLU A 396 0.02 -10.00 4.81
C GLU A 396 0.54 -10.34 6.21
N ARG A 397 1.75 -10.94 6.28
CA ARG A 397 2.40 -11.22 7.57
C ARG A 397 2.65 -9.96 8.38
N PHE A 398 3.09 -8.88 7.72
CA PHE A 398 3.27 -7.58 8.37
C PHE A 398 1.95 -7.08 8.94
N ALA A 399 0.89 -7.02 8.14
CA ALA A 399 -0.42 -6.51 8.54
C ALA A 399 -1.00 -7.29 9.72
N ALA A 400 -0.83 -8.62 9.73
CA ALA A 400 -1.29 -9.50 10.81
C ALA A 400 -0.45 -9.39 12.10
N SER A 401 0.84 -9.05 11.99
CA SER A 401 1.76 -9.07 13.15
C SER A 401 1.98 -7.69 13.76
N VAL A 402 1.74 -6.62 13.02
CA VAL A 402 2.06 -5.25 13.44
C VAL A 402 0.79 -4.42 13.48
N PRO A 403 0.26 -4.10 14.68
CA PRO A 403 -0.86 -3.18 14.81
C PRO A 403 -0.55 -1.82 14.18
N HIS A 404 -1.55 -1.17 13.58
CA HIS A 404 -1.40 0.16 13.02
C HIS A 404 -1.57 1.20 14.13
N SER A 405 -0.49 1.90 14.48
CA SER A 405 -0.50 3.06 15.38
C SER A 405 -0.48 4.40 14.62
N GLY A 406 -0.19 4.32 13.31
CA GLY A 406 0.10 5.49 12.49
C GLY A 406 1.51 6.02 12.70
N SER A 407 2.36 5.41 13.52
CA SER A 407 3.77 5.81 13.67
C SER A 407 4.67 5.12 12.64
N ARG A 408 5.80 5.75 12.29
CA ARG A 408 6.88 5.06 11.56
C ARG A 408 7.53 3.92 12.34
N ALA A 409 7.37 3.90 13.66
CA ALA A 409 7.85 2.81 14.50
C ALA A 409 7.17 1.48 14.15
N ASP A 410 5.98 1.49 13.54
CA ASP A 410 5.32 0.28 13.03
C ASP A 410 6.18 -0.38 11.93
N TYR A 411 6.85 0.41 11.11
CA TYR A 411 7.61 -0.06 9.93
C TYR A 411 9.09 -0.31 10.29
N TRP A 412 9.70 0.58 11.08
CA TRP A 412 11.10 0.49 11.51
C TRP A 412 11.25 0.80 13.00
N PRO A 413 10.93 -0.15 13.89
CA PRO A 413 11.11 0.05 15.33
C PRO A 413 12.57 0.22 15.76
N GLY A 414 13.53 -0.20 14.93
CA GLY A 414 14.97 0.04 15.14
C GLY A 414 15.45 1.44 14.74
N LEU A 415 14.63 2.22 14.04
CA LEU A 415 14.97 3.56 13.55
C LEU A 415 14.10 4.65 14.16
N PHE A 416 12.84 4.34 14.46
CA PHE A 416 11.86 5.25 15.00
C PHE A 416 11.36 4.81 16.37
N THR A 417 10.94 5.78 17.18
CA THR A 417 10.24 5.54 18.45
C THR A 417 9.09 6.53 18.60
N ALA A 418 7.98 6.05 19.16
CA ALA A 418 6.87 6.89 19.59
C ALA A 418 7.09 7.46 21.00
N ASN A 419 8.07 6.94 21.76
CA ASN A 419 8.42 7.46 23.06
C ASN A 419 9.33 8.69 22.91
N LYS A 420 8.83 9.86 23.31
CA LYS A 420 9.57 11.12 23.23
C LYS A 420 10.83 11.13 24.11
N GLU A 421 10.85 10.37 25.20
CA GLU A 421 11.99 10.29 26.11
C GLU A 421 13.13 9.44 25.54
N GLU A 422 12.82 8.51 24.62
CA GLU A 422 13.80 7.68 23.91
C GLU A 422 14.22 8.28 22.56
N ALA A 423 13.70 9.45 22.22
CA ALA A 423 13.95 10.08 20.95
C ALA A 423 15.27 10.83 20.94
N LEU A 424 15.97 10.82 19.81
CA LEU A 424 17.15 11.63 19.60
C LEU A 424 16.77 13.12 19.66
N THR A 425 17.26 13.80 20.68
CA THR A 425 17.07 15.25 20.88
C THR A 425 18.24 16.09 20.34
N ALA A 426 19.34 15.45 19.91
CA ALA A 426 20.52 16.13 19.41
C ALA A 426 20.35 16.55 17.93
N GLY A 427 20.88 17.73 17.56
CA GLY A 427 20.89 18.26 16.18
C GLY A 427 21.86 17.55 15.21
N ARG A 428 22.12 16.25 15.40
CA ARG A 428 23.04 15.45 14.56
C ARG A 428 22.39 14.15 14.07
N GLN A 429 21.11 14.18 13.71
CA GLN A 429 20.38 13.02 13.24
C GLN A 429 21.04 12.38 12.01
N ALA A 430 21.57 13.18 11.09
CA ALA A 430 22.19 12.68 9.86
C ALA A 430 23.51 11.94 10.12
N SER A 431 24.29 12.38 11.11
CA SER A 431 25.58 11.75 11.44
C SER A 431 25.39 10.33 11.97
N GLU A 432 24.34 10.10 12.76
CA GLU A 432 24.00 8.76 13.27
C GLU A 432 23.43 7.86 12.16
N LEU A 433 22.56 8.40 11.31
CA LEU A 433 22.02 7.67 10.14
C LEU A 433 23.09 7.29 9.11
N LEU A 434 24.24 7.96 9.08
CA LEU A 434 25.37 7.58 8.22
C LEU A 434 26.21 6.45 8.82
N GLN A 435 26.15 6.24 10.15
CA GLN A 435 26.98 5.25 10.86
C GLN A 435 26.33 3.86 10.95
N GLY A 436 25.00 3.75 10.86
CA GLY A 436 24.30 2.48 10.99
C GLY A 436 22.96 2.40 10.26
N GLU A 437 22.49 1.18 9.98
CA GLU A 437 21.15 0.94 9.42
C GLU A 437 20.03 1.11 10.46
N THR A 438 20.38 0.98 11.74
CA THR A 438 19.52 1.18 12.91
C THR A 438 20.14 2.21 13.85
N LEU A 439 19.33 2.82 14.71
CA LEU A 439 19.79 3.71 15.77
C LEU A 439 19.75 3.01 17.13
N PRO A 440 20.71 3.29 18.04
CA PRO A 440 20.70 2.77 19.41
C PRO A 440 19.38 3.07 20.12
N ALA A 441 18.99 2.21 21.06
CA ALA A 441 17.85 2.51 21.93
C ALA A 441 18.13 3.80 22.73
N GLY A 442 17.16 4.72 22.80
CA GLY A 442 17.34 6.05 23.38
C GLY A 442 17.83 7.13 22.42
N GLU A 443 18.17 6.76 21.17
CA GLU A 443 18.67 7.66 20.13
C GLU A 443 17.87 7.53 18.83
N ARG A 444 16.64 7.01 18.89
CA ARG A 444 15.81 6.77 17.71
C ARG A 444 15.08 8.04 17.27
N LEU A 445 14.68 8.11 16.02
CA LEU A 445 13.95 9.27 15.49
C LEU A 445 12.52 9.31 16.05
N TYR A 446 12.08 10.48 16.49
CA TYR A 446 10.72 10.63 17.02
C TYR A 446 9.68 10.51 15.90
N SER A 447 8.73 9.59 16.09
CA SER A 447 7.51 9.47 15.27
C SER A 447 6.36 9.10 16.19
N PRO A 448 5.52 10.07 16.61
CA PRO A 448 4.47 9.82 17.60
C PRO A 448 3.38 8.88 17.06
N ASN A 449 2.56 8.35 17.96
CA ASN A 449 1.31 7.69 17.59
C ASN A 449 0.32 8.73 17.04
N LEU A 450 -0.51 8.34 16.07
CA LEU A 450 -1.41 9.27 15.38
C LEU A 450 -2.38 9.97 16.34
N LEU A 451 -3.03 9.22 17.23
CA LEU A 451 -4.00 9.77 18.18
C LEU A 451 -3.35 10.63 19.27
N SER A 452 -2.04 10.51 19.49
CA SER A 452 -1.29 11.39 20.38
C SER A 452 -0.89 12.69 19.69
N ALA A 453 -0.65 12.65 18.38
CA ALA A 453 -0.28 13.81 17.56
C ALA A 453 -1.49 14.65 17.14
N TRP A 454 -2.59 13.99 16.80
CA TRP A 454 -3.77 14.61 16.21
C TRP A 454 -5.04 14.08 16.84
N GLY A 455 -5.90 14.98 17.31
CA GLY A 455 -7.25 14.64 17.76
C GLY A 455 -8.21 14.44 16.58
N ASP A 456 -9.38 13.88 16.88
CA ASP A 456 -10.46 13.71 15.90
C ASP A 456 -10.85 15.06 15.29
N THR A 457 -10.77 15.15 13.97
CA THR A 457 -11.06 16.39 13.25
C THR A 457 -12.32 16.20 12.41
N PRO A 458 -13.44 16.90 12.73
CA PRO A 458 -14.62 16.85 11.88
C PRO A 458 -14.28 17.45 10.51
N TYR A 459 -14.79 16.83 9.45
CA TYR A 459 -14.64 17.32 8.09
C TYR A 459 -15.91 18.01 7.62
N GLU A 460 -15.76 19.01 6.75
CA GLU A 460 -16.88 19.72 6.14
C GLU A 460 -17.78 18.76 5.36
N PRO A 461 -19.09 19.07 5.26
CA PRO A 461 -20.04 18.31 4.46
C PRO A 461 -19.53 18.03 3.05
N ILE A 462 -19.83 16.83 2.56
CA ILE A 462 -19.33 16.33 1.28
C ILE A 462 -20.37 16.60 0.22
N SER A 463 -19.98 17.19 -0.91
CA SER A 463 -20.86 17.25 -2.08
C SER A 463 -21.22 15.84 -2.52
N ARG A 464 -22.52 15.56 -2.72
CA ARG A 464 -23.07 14.24 -3.05
C ARG A 464 -23.31 14.05 -4.56
N GLU A 465 -22.55 14.77 -5.39
CA GLU A 465 -22.68 14.69 -6.85
C GLU A 465 -22.02 13.45 -7.45
N ASP A 466 -22.74 12.74 -8.32
CA ASP A 466 -22.15 11.71 -9.17
C ASP A 466 -21.13 12.34 -10.13
N TRP A 467 -19.91 11.82 -10.12
CA TRP A 467 -18.81 12.32 -10.94
C TRP A 467 -18.83 11.77 -12.38
N LEU A 468 -19.54 10.66 -12.65
CA LEU A 468 -19.63 10.07 -13.99
C LEU A 468 -20.49 10.97 -14.89
N LYS A 469 -19.84 11.72 -15.79
CA LYS A 469 -20.49 12.65 -16.72
C LYS A 469 -20.20 12.36 -18.20
N ASP A 470 -19.14 11.62 -18.47
CA ASP A 470 -18.66 11.35 -19.82
C ASP A 470 -17.82 10.07 -19.85
N HIS A 471 -17.33 9.72 -21.03
CA HIS A 471 -16.61 8.47 -21.28
C HIS A 471 -15.15 8.47 -20.80
N ARG A 472 -14.58 9.59 -20.32
CA ARG A 472 -13.13 9.71 -20.03
C ARG A 472 -12.64 8.74 -18.95
N ALA A 473 -13.50 8.36 -18.01
CA ALA A 473 -13.14 7.41 -16.98
C ALA A 473 -12.95 5.97 -17.52
N LEU A 474 -13.52 5.66 -18.68
CA LEU A 474 -13.42 4.34 -19.31
C LEU A 474 -12.00 4.07 -19.83
N ASP A 475 -11.24 5.11 -20.21
CA ASP A 475 -9.83 5.00 -20.60
C ASP A 475 -8.96 4.37 -19.49
N GLY A 476 -9.42 4.50 -18.24
CA GLY A 476 -8.78 3.90 -17.07
C GLY A 476 -8.98 2.40 -16.96
N ILE A 477 -10.01 1.82 -17.58
CA ILE A 477 -10.39 0.40 -17.45
C ILE A 477 -9.45 -0.45 -18.31
N SER A 478 -8.37 -0.90 -17.70
CA SER A 478 -7.32 -1.67 -18.37
C SER A 478 -6.59 -2.58 -17.39
N ALA A 479 -6.02 -3.65 -17.92
CA ALA A 479 -5.25 -4.62 -17.14
C ALA A 479 -4.14 -3.92 -16.33
N PRO A 480 -4.08 -4.15 -15.01
CA PRO A 480 -3.05 -3.55 -14.17
C PRO A 480 -1.69 -4.20 -14.46
N LYS A 481 -0.64 -3.38 -14.55
CA LYS A 481 0.70 -3.82 -14.95
C LYS A 481 1.63 -3.85 -13.74
N ARG A 482 2.27 -5.00 -13.55
CA ARG A 482 3.28 -5.19 -12.50
C ARG A 482 4.50 -4.32 -12.80
N PRO A 483 5.00 -3.54 -11.82
CA PRO A 483 6.22 -2.77 -12.01
C PRO A 483 7.42 -3.70 -12.02
N PHE A 484 8.38 -3.43 -12.90
CA PHE A 484 9.63 -4.18 -12.93
C PHE A 484 10.47 -3.84 -11.68
N LEU A 485 10.73 -2.57 -11.43
CA LEU A 485 11.36 -2.12 -10.18
C LEU A 485 10.29 -1.96 -9.12
N CYS A 486 10.32 -2.83 -8.10
CA CYS A 486 9.36 -2.83 -7.01
C CYS A 486 10.02 -2.59 -5.65
N ASP A 487 11.33 -2.87 -5.48
CA ASP A 487 12.07 -2.50 -4.28
C ASP A 487 12.25 -0.97 -4.20
N ILE A 488 11.97 -0.41 -3.02
CA ILE A 488 12.17 1.01 -2.70
C ILE A 488 12.97 1.19 -1.40
N SER A 489 13.52 0.12 -0.83
CA SER A 489 14.14 0.11 0.50
C SER A 489 15.21 1.20 0.68
N ARG A 490 16.14 1.28 -0.29
CA ARG A 490 17.25 2.24 -0.26
C ARG A 490 16.80 3.66 -0.58
N GLU A 491 15.89 3.80 -1.54
CA GLU A 491 15.34 5.10 -1.92
C GLU A 491 14.58 5.73 -0.75
N HIS A 492 13.81 4.92 -0.02
CA HIS A 492 13.10 5.36 1.17
C HIS A 492 14.07 5.77 2.30
N ARG A 493 15.11 4.97 2.53
CA ARG A 493 16.16 5.29 3.50
C ARG A 493 16.90 6.58 3.15
N ASN A 494 17.19 6.82 1.86
CA ASN A 494 17.83 8.05 1.42
C ASN A 494 16.94 9.27 1.69
N GLY A 495 15.63 9.18 1.44
CA GLY A 495 14.71 10.28 1.79
C GLY A 495 14.69 10.61 3.29
N ILE A 496 14.79 9.59 4.15
CA ILE A 496 14.93 9.78 5.61
C ILE A 496 16.23 10.52 5.95
N LEU A 497 17.35 10.16 5.31
CA LEU A 497 18.64 10.81 5.51
C LEU A 497 18.65 12.25 4.99
N GLU A 498 18.05 12.52 3.84
CA GLU A 498 17.95 13.87 3.28
C GLU A 498 17.16 14.81 4.21
N THR A 499 16.05 14.32 4.79
CA THR A 499 15.29 15.09 5.78
C THR A 499 16.13 15.38 7.03
N ALA A 500 16.88 14.38 7.53
CA ALA A 500 17.74 14.56 8.69
C ALA A 500 18.88 15.55 8.43
N LEU A 501 19.48 15.53 7.24
CA LEU A 501 20.51 16.51 6.83
C LEU A 501 19.97 17.94 6.81
N LEU A 502 18.74 18.13 6.33
CA LEU A 502 18.08 19.43 6.33
C LEU A 502 17.79 19.91 7.75
N HIS A 503 17.28 19.02 8.62
CA HIS A 503 17.06 19.31 10.04
C HIS A 503 18.34 19.77 10.73
N ASP A 504 19.43 18.99 10.60
CA ASP A 504 20.71 19.31 11.24
C ASP A 504 21.28 20.66 10.73
N ALA A 505 21.17 20.94 9.42
CA ALA A 505 21.63 22.20 8.84
C ALA A 505 20.85 23.43 9.34
N LEU A 506 19.56 23.27 9.66
CA LEU A 506 18.70 24.35 10.17
C LEU A 506 18.76 24.49 11.69
N GLY A 507 19.03 23.41 12.43
CA GLY A 507 19.19 23.44 13.89
C GLY A 507 20.51 24.07 14.37
N ASP A 508 21.53 24.14 13.51
CA ASP A 508 22.79 24.87 13.74
C ASP A 508 22.72 26.38 13.38
N SER A 509 21.53 26.88 12.98
CA SER A 509 21.24 28.29 12.64
C SER A 509 20.65 29.07 13.81
#